data_AF-A0A5B8NUP2-F1
#
_entry.id   AF-A0A5B8NUP2-F1
#
_cell.length_a   1.000
_cell.length_b   1.000
_cell.length_c   1.000
_cell.angle_alpha   90.00
_cell.angle_beta   90.00
_cell.angle_gamma   90.00
#
_symmetry.space_group_name_H-M   'P 1'
#
loop_
_entity.id
_entity.type
_entity.pdbx_description
1 polymer ?
#
loop_
_entity_poly.entity_id
_entity_poly.type
_entity_poly.pdbx_seq_one_letter_code
_entity_poly.pdbx_strand_id
1 'polypeptide(L)'
;MTTHSAYLRRIAVAAIAASALGLAGCDDTTTEQKKNAESSTHASGEKGATQETVVVTSTRTISRSNTTTAPQQAAQLHSGAPESSTSILGTPDTSDKQQQPDHGALVPIGIRVASHDTFDRIVIDLEGTGTPGWASQLTTEPTQLTSGEVITFNGTQALLLNITGTLYPFELGIKDPNLNADIDPTSTGVVTEVRSLGTFEGSSQFLIGLDRTHPYSIQSLSNPNRLVIDIQH
;
A
#
# COMPACT_ATOMS: atom_id res chain seq x y z
N MET A 1 -35.01 -20.71 47.92
CA MET A 1 -35.47 -20.04 46.69
C MET A 1 -34.27 -19.23 46.21
N THR A 2 -33.52 -19.55 45.16
CA THR A 2 -33.86 -20.17 43.87
C THR A 2 -32.60 -20.84 43.33
N THR A 3 -32.75 -22.04 42.77
CA THR A 3 -31.70 -22.92 42.22
C THR A 3 -31.35 -22.59 40.77
N HIS A 4 -30.05 -22.76 40.45
CA HIS A 4 -29.42 -23.28 39.21
C HIS A 4 -29.87 -22.75 37.83
N SER A 5 -28.88 -22.32 37.03
CA SER A 5 -28.69 -22.91 35.70
C SER A 5 -27.26 -22.68 35.18
N ALA A 6 -26.44 -23.74 35.21
CA ALA A 6 -25.17 -23.81 34.50
C ALA A 6 -25.45 -24.43 33.12
N TYR A 7 -25.20 -23.68 32.06
CA TYR A 7 -25.34 -24.16 30.68
C TYR A 7 -24.13 -25.02 30.31
N LEU A 8 -24.33 -26.34 30.29
CA LEU A 8 -23.41 -27.32 29.69
C LEU A 8 -23.50 -27.21 28.16
N ARG A 9 -22.43 -26.71 27.52
CA ARG A 9 -22.27 -26.81 26.05
C ARG A 9 -21.80 -28.22 25.70
N ARG A 10 -22.66 -28.96 25.00
CA ARG A 10 -22.33 -30.24 24.36
C ARG A 10 -21.38 -29.99 23.20
N ILE A 11 -20.14 -30.44 23.32
CA ILE A 11 -19.18 -30.49 22.21
C ILE A 11 -19.49 -31.77 21.42
N ALA A 12 -20.04 -31.61 20.22
CA ALA A 12 -20.14 -32.69 19.25
C ALA A 12 -18.77 -32.83 18.56
N VAL A 13 -18.10 -33.96 18.81
CA VAL A 13 -16.87 -34.35 18.11
C VAL A 13 -17.28 -34.95 16.77
N ALA A 14 -17.03 -34.24 15.68
CA ALA A 14 -17.13 -34.78 14.33
C ALA A 14 -15.80 -35.42 13.95
N ALA A 15 -15.80 -36.75 13.80
CA ALA A 15 -14.68 -37.53 13.30
C ALA A 15 -14.55 -37.33 11.78
N ILE A 16 -13.37 -36.90 11.31
CA ILE A 16 -13.02 -36.91 9.89
C ILE A 16 -12.09 -38.10 9.65
N ALA A 17 -12.57 -39.02 8.81
CA ALA A 17 -11.87 -40.20 8.37
C ALA A 17 -10.72 -39.83 7.42
N ALA A 18 -9.53 -40.37 7.68
CA ALA A 18 -8.37 -40.28 6.80
C ALA A 18 -8.47 -41.34 5.69
N SER A 19 -8.46 -40.89 4.43
CA SER A 19 -8.31 -41.77 3.26
C SER A 19 -6.84 -41.78 2.84
N ALA A 20 -6.19 -42.92 3.04
CA ALA A 20 -4.83 -43.21 2.57
C ALA A 20 -4.88 -43.60 1.09
N LEU A 21 -4.11 -42.91 0.23
CA LEU A 21 -3.75 -43.42 -1.10
C LEU A 21 -2.45 -44.20 -0.97
N GLY A 22 -2.51 -45.50 -1.26
CA GLY A 22 -1.34 -46.35 -1.50
C GLY A 22 -0.95 -46.32 -2.98
N LEU A 23 0.35 -46.20 -3.25
CA LEU A 23 0.96 -46.62 -4.51
C LEU A 23 2.02 -47.68 -4.23
N ALA A 24 1.76 -48.89 -4.69
CA ALA A 24 2.71 -49.94 -5.07
C ALA A 24 2.49 -50.15 -6.59
N GLY A 25 3.43 -50.42 -7.48
CA GLY A 25 4.76 -51.04 -7.40
C GLY A 25 4.84 -52.17 -8.45
N CYS A 26 6.03 -52.39 -9.04
CA CYS A 26 6.46 -53.39 -10.05
C CYS A 26 6.22 -53.02 -11.52
N ASP A 27 7.22 -52.77 -12.38
CA ASP A 27 8.42 -53.53 -12.87
C ASP A 27 8.16 -53.75 -14.39
N ASP A 28 9.08 -53.75 -15.36
CA ASP A 28 10.49 -54.13 -15.36
C ASP A 28 11.16 -53.72 -16.71
N THR A 29 12.49 -53.84 -16.79
CA THR A 29 13.38 -54.02 -17.97
C THR A 29 14.00 -52.85 -18.78
N THR A 30 15.30 -52.62 -18.49
CA THR A 30 16.46 -52.92 -19.38
C THR A 30 17.16 -51.79 -20.18
N THR A 31 18.33 -51.42 -19.64
CA THR A 31 19.65 -51.01 -20.23
C THR A 31 19.78 -49.77 -21.12
N GLU A 32 20.70 -48.88 -20.74
CA GLU A 32 22.01 -48.72 -21.40
C GLU A 32 22.94 -47.85 -20.53
N GLN A 33 24.10 -48.42 -20.21
CA GLN A 33 25.21 -47.74 -19.55
C GLN A 33 25.91 -46.79 -20.53
N LYS A 34 26.30 -45.61 -20.06
CA LYS A 34 27.65 -45.13 -20.35
C LYS A 34 28.16 -44.18 -19.27
N LYS A 35 29.22 -44.64 -18.59
CA LYS A 35 30.19 -43.83 -17.85
C LYS A 35 30.70 -42.68 -18.73
N ASN A 36 30.86 -41.50 -18.15
CA ASN A 36 32.21 -40.99 -17.89
C ASN A 36 32.21 -39.92 -16.81
N ALA A 37 33.19 -40.05 -15.91
CA ALA A 37 33.77 -38.97 -15.11
C ALA A 37 34.38 -37.91 -16.06
N GLU A 38 34.75 -36.69 -15.71
CA GLU A 38 35.29 -36.16 -14.47
C GLU A 38 35.46 -34.63 -14.67
N SER A 39 35.62 -33.93 -13.54
CA SER A 39 36.55 -32.81 -13.34
C SER A 39 36.29 -31.41 -13.89
N SER A 40 36.17 -30.51 -12.91
CA SER A 40 36.43 -29.07 -12.92
C SER A 40 37.86 -28.68 -13.34
N THR A 41 38.07 -27.56 -14.04
CA THR A 41 39.26 -26.70 -13.81
C THR A 41 39.03 -25.25 -14.28
N HIS A 42 39.51 -24.32 -13.45
CA HIS A 42 39.65 -22.86 -13.63
C HIS A 42 40.98 -22.47 -14.31
N ALA A 43 41.07 -21.19 -14.73
CA ALA A 43 42.25 -20.37 -15.06
C ALA A 43 42.83 -20.53 -16.49
N SER A 44 43.47 -19.57 -17.17
CA SER A 44 44.13 -18.29 -16.79
C SER A 44 44.48 -17.45 -18.06
N GLY A 45 44.62 -16.12 -17.92
CA GLY A 45 45.60 -15.21 -18.58
C GLY A 45 45.51 -14.95 -20.11
N GLU A 46 46.05 -13.88 -20.73
CA GLU A 46 46.77 -12.66 -20.31
C GLU A 46 46.93 -11.72 -21.54
N LYS A 47 46.99 -10.39 -21.31
CA LYS A 47 47.73 -9.30 -22.00
C LYS A 47 47.58 -8.94 -23.50
N GLY A 48 47.59 -7.60 -23.73
CA GLY A 48 48.23 -6.98 -24.90
C GLY A 48 47.86 -5.51 -25.15
N ALA A 49 48.76 -4.56 -24.81
CA ALA A 49 48.70 -3.12 -25.11
C ALA A 49 49.01 -2.83 -26.60
N THR A 50 48.73 -1.67 -27.23
CA THR A 50 49.53 -0.42 -27.13
C THR A 50 49.07 0.65 -28.17
N GLN A 51 48.89 1.91 -27.70
CA GLN A 51 49.14 3.27 -28.28
C GLN A 51 48.78 3.68 -29.74
N GLU A 52 48.23 4.90 -29.92
CA GLU A 52 48.96 6.07 -30.48
C GLU A 52 48.22 7.41 -30.23
N THR A 53 48.99 8.50 -30.18
CA THR A 53 48.71 9.88 -29.75
C THR A 53 48.65 10.84 -30.95
N VAL A 54 47.80 11.89 -30.94
CA VAL A 54 48.16 13.21 -31.50
C VAL A 54 47.53 14.36 -30.68
N VAL A 55 48.37 15.34 -30.38
CA VAL A 55 48.18 16.58 -29.63
C VAL A 55 47.60 17.70 -30.51
N VAL A 56 46.68 18.54 -29.99
CA VAL A 56 46.63 19.97 -30.35
C VAL A 56 46.24 20.84 -29.15
N THR A 57 47.16 21.72 -28.77
CA THR A 57 46.98 22.86 -27.86
C THR A 57 46.32 24.02 -28.61
N SER A 58 45.33 24.69 -28.03
CA SER A 58 45.10 26.13 -28.25
C SER A 58 44.28 26.77 -27.13
N THR A 59 44.91 27.77 -26.54
CA THR A 59 44.42 28.81 -25.62
C THR A 59 43.18 29.53 -26.10
N ARG A 60 42.26 29.91 -25.19
CA ARG A 60 41.81 31.31 -24.97
C ARG A 60 40.72 31.38 -23.90
N THR A 61 41.07 32.04 -22.79
CA THR A 61 40.17 32.58 -21.78
C THR A 61 39.22 33.60 -22.40
N ILE A 62 37.91 33.41 -22.21
CA ILE A 62 36.91 34.48 -22.31
C ILE A 62 35.90 34.26 -21.19
N SER A 63 36.07 34.99 -20.09
CA SER A 63 35.02 35.23 -19.12
C SER A 63 33.88 35.97 -19.83
N ARG A 64 32.73 35.32 -19.96
CA ARG A 64 31.45 35.99 -20.23
C ARG A 64 30.51 35.69 -19.08
N SER A 65 30.36 36.69 -18.24
CA SER A 65 29.28 36.84 -17.27
C SER A 65 27.96 36.96 -18.04
N ASN A 66 27.27 35.82 -18.20
CA ASN A 66 25.91 35.80 -18.68
C ASN A 66 24.99 35.84 -17.46
N THR A 67 24.66 37.05 -17.01
CA THR A 67 23.44 37.30 -16.24
C THR A 67 22.25 37.06 -17.18
N THR A 68 21.80 35.82 -17.26
CA THR A 68 20.51 35.48 -17.85
C THR A 68 19.50 35.38 -16.72
N THR A 69 18.67 36.40 -16.64
CA THR A 69 17.41 36.47 -15.92
C THR A 69 16.68 35.13 -15.98
N ALA A 70 16.59 34.45 -14.84
CA ALA A 70 15.68 33.32 -14.68
C ALA A 70 14.25 33.84 -14.89
N PRO A 71 13.43 33.22 -15.75
CA PRO A 71 12.00 33.42 -15.65
C PRO A 71 11.58 32.85 -14.29
N GLN A 72 11.16 33.73 -13.39
CA GLN A 72 10.34 33.36 -12.24
C GLN A 72 9.09 32.67 -12.81
N GLN A 73 9.16 31.34 -12.88
CA GLN A 73 8.00 30.50 -13.07
C GLN A 73 7.13 30.76 -11.85
N ALA A 74 6.09 31.57 -12.05
CA ALA A 74 5.09 31.85 -11.04
C ALA A 74 4.65 30.51 -10.45
N ALA A 75 4.90 30.33 -9.15
CA ALA A 75 4.22 29.32 -8.37
C ALA A 75 2.72 29.61 -8.54
N GLN A 76 2.07 28.83 -9.41
CA GLN A 76 0.63 28.78 -9.47
C GLN A 76 0.19 28.16 -8.16
N LEU A 77 -0.19 29.03 -7.22
CA LEU A 77 -0.99 28.69 -6.06
C LEU A 77 -2.21 27.93 -6.58
N HIS A 78 -2.16 26.60 -6.48
CA HIS A 78 -3.34 25.76 -6.60
C HIS A 78 -4.22 26.05 -5.39
N SER A 79 -5.09 27.04 -5.56
CA SER A 79 -6.22 27.28 -4.66
C SER A 79 -7.26 26.18 -4.90
N GLY A 80 -7.12 25.04 -4.23
CA GLY A 80 -8.12 23.98 -4.17
C GLY A 80 -8.80 23.93 -2.80
N ALA A 81 -10.05 24.37 -2.71
CA ALA A 81 -10.91 24.28 -1.51
C ALA A 81 -11.46 22.84 -1.27
N PRO A 82 -12.13 22.53 -0.14
CA PRO A 82 -12.02 23.08 1.21
C PRO A 82 -11.39 22.01 2.13
N GLU A 83 -10.20 22.28 2.67
CA GLU A 83 -9.62 21.49 3.77
C GLU A 83 -10.39 21.69 5.10
N SER A 84 -11.46 22.48 5.08
CA SER A 84 -12.13 23.01 6.27
C SER A 84 -13.63 22.78 6.25
N SER A 85 -14.13 21.77 5.52
CA SER A 85 -15.55 21.41 5.70
C SER A 85 -15.72 20.86 7.11
N THR A 86 -16.55 21.54 7.91
CA THR A 86 -16.81 21.17 9.31
C THR A 86 -17.88 20.08 9.44
N SER A 87 -18.25 19.43 8.34
CA SER A 87 -19.25 18.37 8.29
C SER A 87 -18.67 17.11 7.64
N ILE A 88 -19.20 15.98 8.09
CA ILE A 88 -18.96 14.67 7.48
C ILE A 88 -19.47 14.66 6.03
N LEU A 89 -18.72 14.02 5.13
CA LEU A 89 -19.13 13.75 3.76
C LEU A 89 -19.79 12.37 3.66
N GLY A 90 -20.90 12.28 2.92
CA GLY A 90 -21.68 11.05 2.79
C GLY A 90 -22.46 10.69 4.06
N THR A 91 -22.80 9.40 4.21
CA THR A 91 -23.59 8.90 5.34
C THR A 91 -22.78 7.84 6.10
N PRO A 92 -22.37 8.13 7.34
CA PRO A 92 -21.63 7.16 8.14
C PRO A 92 -22.48 5.97 8.59
N ASP A 93 -21.88 4.79 8.53
CA ASP A 93 -22.38 3.55 9.13
C ASP A 93 -21.20 2.59 9.35
N THR A 94 -21.45 1.43 9.95
CA THR A 94 -20.40 0.42 10.24
C THR A 94 -20.34 -0.70 9.19
N SER A 95 -21.05 -0.57 8.07
CA SER A 95 -21.06 -1.59 7.01
C SER A 95 -19.85 -1.47 6.10
N ASP A 96 -19.45 -2.58 5.48
CA ASP A 96 -18.40 -2.60 4.46
C ASP A 96 -18.79 -1.72 3.27
N LYS A 97 -17.86 -0.90 2.79
CA LYS A 97 -18.09 -0.02 1.63
C LYS A 97 -17.25 -0.45 0.46
N GLN A 98 -17.86 -0.47 -0.71
CA GLN A 98 -17.19 -0.79 -1.97
C GLN A 98 -17.61 0.17 -3.08
N GLN A 99 -16.65 0.56 -3.90
CA GLN A 99 -16.87 1.27 -5.15
C GLN A 99 -15.87 0.76 -6.20
N GLN A 100 -16.33 0.58 -7.43
CA GLN A 100 -15.44 0.21 -8.54
C GLN A 100 -14.67 1.43 -9.04
N PRO A 101 -13.40 1.26 -9.44
CA PRO A 101 -12.65 2.34 -10.06
C PRO A 101 -13.22 2.65 -11.45
N ASP A 102 -13.05 3.89 -11.90
CA ASP A 102 -13.36 4.29 -13.27
C ASP A 102 -12.07 4.74 -13.95
N HIS A 103 -11.56 3.90 -14.87
CA HIS A 103 -10.30 4.10 -15.58
C HIS A 103 -9.13 4.55 -14.68
N GLY A 104 -9.05 4.00 -13.45
CA GLY A 104 -8.09 4.41 -12.44
C GLY A 104 -6.65 4.08 -12.83
N ALA A 105 -5.80 5.11 -12.82
CA ALA A 105 -4.36 5.04 -12.95
C ALA A 105 -3.74 6.02 -11.93
N LEU A 106 -3.91 5.69 -10.65
CA LEU A 106 -3.65 6.59 -9.52
C LEU A 106 -2.53 6.09 -8.61
N VAL A 107 -1.76 7.00 -8.03
CA VAL A 107 -0.75 6.69 -7.01
C VAL A 107 -1.12 7.46 -5.75
N PRO A 108 -1.29 6.80 -4.59
CA PRO A 108 -1.34 7.51 -3.31
C PRO A 108 -0.02 8.25 -3.06
N ILE A 109 -0.09 9.54 -2.81
CA ILE A 109 1.10 10.42 -2.68
C ILE A 109 1.16 11.17 -1.35
N GLY A 110 0.08 11.13 -0.55
CA GLY A 110 0.05 11.77 0.75
C GLY A 110 -1.08 11.25 1.61
N ILE A 111 -0.90 11.33 2.92
CA ILE A 111 -1.94 11.06 3.91
C ILE A 111 -1.99 12.24 4.87
N ARG A 112 -3.19 12.71 5.17
CA ARG A 112 -3.45 13.79 6.12
C ARG A 112 -4.55 13.37 7.07
N VAL A 113 -4.39 13.70 8.34
CA VAL A 113 -5.36 13.39 9.39
C VAL A 113 -5.68 14.66 10.15
N ALA A 114 -6.97 14.92 10.36
CA ALA A 114 -7.46 16.06 11.13
C ALA A 114 -8.63 15.63 12.03
N SER A 115 -8.65 16.12 13.25
CA SER A 115 -9.76 15.90 14.17
C SER A 115 -10.67 17.11 14.20
N HIS A 116 -11.98 16.85 14.18
CA HIS A 116 -13.06 17.83 14.30
C HIS A 116 -13.94 17.47 15.51
N ASP A 117 -14.87 18.35 15.89
CA ASP A 117 -15.70 18.15 17.10
C ASP A 117 -16.55 16.86 17.11
N THR A 118 -16.86 16.29 15.94
CA THR A 118 -17.78 15.13 15.81
C THR A 118 -17.25 14.00 14.93
N PHE A 119 -16.06 14.18 14.34
CA PHE A 119 -15.44 13.19 13.47
C PHE A 119 -13.95 13.46 13.29
N ASP A 120 -13.20 12.41 12.99
CA ASP A 120 -11.87 12.52 12.40
C ASP A 120 -11.97 12.38 10.89
N ARG A 121 -11.13 13.14 10.17
CA ARG A 121 -11.00 13.04 8.72
C ARG A 121 -9.61 12.56 8.36
N ILE A 122 -9.57 11.52 7.53
CA ILE A 122 -8.37 11.05 6.86
C ILE A 122 -8.52 11.38 5.38
N VAL A 123 -7.54 12.05 4.80
CA VAL A 123 -7.47 12.34 3.37
C VAL A 123 -6.26 11.64 2.79
N ILE A 124 -6.50 10.79 1.80
CA ILE A 124 -5.46 10.18 0.98
C ILE A 124 -5.42 10.93 -0.34
N ASP A 125 -4.32 11.65 -0.57
CA ASP A 125 -4.08 12.39 -1.80
C ASP A 125 -3.60 11.42 -2.89
N LEU A 126 -4.18 11.56 -4.08
CA LEU A 126 -3.94 10.65 -5.21
C LEU A 126 -3.46 11.46 -6.42
N GLU A 127 -2.36 11.02 -7.02
CA GLU A 127 -1.82 11.58 -8.27
C GLU A 127 -2.15 10.66 -9.44
N GLY A 128 -2.43 11.23 -10.61
CA GLY A 128 -2.78 10.48 -11.82
C GLY A 128 -4.20 10.77 -12.30
N THR A 129 -4.78 9.82 -13.05
CA THR A 129 -6.05 10.01 -13.77
C THR A 129 -7.08 8.95 -13.42
N GLY A 130 -8.34 9.26 -13.72
CA GLY A 130 -9.48 8.40 -13.40
C GLY A 130 -10.03 8.66 -12.00
N THR A 131 -10.97 7.81 -11.59
CA THR A 131 -11.59 7.85 -10.25
C THR A 131 -11.14 6.61 -9.47
N PRO A 132 -10.69 6.75 -8.21
CA PRO A 132 -10.33 5.59 -7.40
C PRO A 132 -11.56 4.74 -7.10
N GLY A 133 -11.36 3.43 -7.05
CA GLY A 133 -12.29 2.52 -6.39
C GLY A 133 -11.82 2.22 -4.97
N TRP A 134 -12.65 1.54 -4.19
CA TRP A 134 -12.25 1.06 -2.87
C TRP A 134 -13.04 -0.18 -2.44
N ALA A 135 -12.47 -0.91 -1.50
CA ALA A 135 -13.16 -1.87 -0.64
C ALA A 135 -12.68 -1.65 0.79
N SER A 136 -13.59 -1.67 1.76
CA SER A 136 -13.29 -1.39 3.16
C SER A 136 -14.00 -2.35 4.10
N GLN A 137 -13.34 -2.66 5.21
CA GLN A 137 -13.85 -3.56 6.23
C GLN A 137 -13.40 -3.13 7.62
N LEU A 138 -14.32 -3.13 8.58
CA LEU A 138 -13.99 -3.06 10.00
C LEU A 138 -13.67 -4.46 10.53
N THR A 139 -12.46 -4.67 11.05
CA THR A 139 -12.01 -5.97 11.59
C THR A 139 -11.11 -5.81 12.82
N THR A 140 -11.08 -6.82 13.69
CA THR A 140 -10.14 -6.92 14.81
C THR A 140 -8.88 -7.71 14.45
N GLU A 141 -8.88 -8.40 13.31
CA GLU A 141 -7.77 -9.20 12.79
C GLU A 141 -7.50 -8.82 11.33
N PRO A 142 -6.99 -7.60 11.07
CA PRO A 142 -6.68 -7.16 9.71
C PRO A 142 -5.54 -8.02 9.15
N THR A 143 -5.65 -8.41 7.88
CA THR A 143 -4.64 -9.22 7.20
C THR A 143 -4.02 -8.48 6.01
N GLN A 144 -2.74 -8.76 5.77
CA GLN A 144 -2.03 -8.20 4.63
C GLN A 144 -2.52 -8.84 3.33
N LEU A 145 -2.79 -8.02 2.30
CA LEU A 145 -3.43 -8.45 1.04
C LEU A 145 -2.71 -9.63 0.36
N THR A 146 -1.38 -9.70 0.45
CA THR A 146 -0.57 -10.70 -0.25
C THR A 146 -0.29 -11.95 0.57
N SER A 147 0.16 -11.80 1.82
CA SER A 147 0.56 -12.93 2.67
C SER A 147 -0.60 -13.56 3.43
N GLY A 148 -1.68 -12.80 3.67
CA GLY A 148 -2.76 -13.19 4.56
C GLY A 148 -2.39 -13.15 6.05
N GLU A 149 -1.19 -12.68 6.40
CA GLU A 149 -0.74 -12.59 7.79
C GLU A 149 -1.50 -11.50 8.55
N VAL A 150 -1.80 -11.77 9.82
CA VAL A 150 -2.45 -10.81 10.72
C VAL A 150 -1.47 -9.67 11.02
N ILE A 151 -1.98 -8.45 10.90
CA ILE A 151 -1.23 -7.21 11.10
C ILE A 151 -1.49 -6.72 12.52
N THR A 152 -0.43 -6.40 13.26
CA THR A 152 -0.54 -5.70 14.54
C THR A 152 -0.83 -4.22 14.33
N PHE A 153 -1.67 -3.66 15.19
CA PHE A 153 -2.09 -2.27 15.10
C PHE A 153 -2.40 -1.65 16.47
N ASN A 154 -2.39 -0.33 16.53
CA ASN A 154 -2.75 0.47 17.69
C ASN A 154 -4.28 0.65 17.73
N GLY A 155 -4.90 0.42 18.89
CA GLY A 155 -6.35 0.52 19.06
C GLY A 155 -7.01 -0.84 19.30
N THR A 156 -8.32 -0.91 19.16
CA THR A 156 -9.10 -2.15 19.37
C THR A 156 -9.87 -2.59 18.12
N GLN A 157 -10.00 -1.71 17.14
CA GLN A 157 -10.64 -1.96 15.86
C GLN A 157 -9.77 -1.38 14.73
N ALA A 158 -9.66 -2.09 13.62
CA ALA A 158 -9.05 -1.56 12.40
C ALA A 158 -10.11 -1.35 11.32
N LEU A 159 -10.02 -0.25 10.57
CA LEU A 159 -10.61 -0.11 9.26
C LEU A 159 -9.53 -0.45 8.23
N LEU A 160 -9.68 -1.61 7.57
CA LEU A 160 -8.81 -2.05 6.49
C LEU A 160 -9.37 -1.52 5.17
N LEU A 161 -8.59 -0.71 4.47
CA LEU A 161 -8.98 -0.03 3.25
C LEU A 161 -8.08 -0.48 2.09
N ASN A 162 -8.70 -0.97 1.01
CA ASN A 162 -8.02 -1.25 -0.25
C ASN A 162 -8.50 -0.23 -1.28
N ILE A 163 -7.61 0.65 -1.75
CA ILE A 163 -7.89 1.60 -2.84
C ILE A 163 -7.55 0.91 -4.16
N THR A 164 -8.54 0.71 -5.03
CA THR A 164 -8.39 0.02 -6.31
C THR A 164 -8.27 1.00 -7.48
N GLY A 165 -7.70 0.54 -8.59
CA GLY A 165 -7.33 1.42 -9.72
C GLY A 165 -6.06 2.22 -9.43
N THR A 166 -5.16 1.64 -8.63
CA THR A 166 -3.88 2.26 -8.27
C THR A 166 -2.72 1.63 -9.03
N LEU A 167 -1.62 2.36 -9.14
CA LEU A 167 -0.36 1.95 -9.75
C LEU A 167 0.75 1.97 -8.71
N TYR A 168 1.85 1.29 -9.01
CA TYR A 168 3.10 1.55 -8.30
C TYR A 168 3.61 2.96 -8.63
N PRO A 169 4.22 3.68 -7.66
CA PRO A 169 4.72 5.04 -7.90
C PRO A 169 5.63 5.18 -9.12
N PHE A 170 6.52 4.20 -9.34
CA PHE A 170 7.46 4.23 -10.46
C PHE A 170 6.79 4.18 -11.84
N GLU A 171 5.56 3.67 -11.95
CA GLU A 171 4.81 3.62 -13.22
C GLU A 171 4.41 5.02 -13.69
N LEU A 172 4.29 5.98 -12.78
CA LEU A 172 4.08 7.41 -13.08
C LEU A 172 5.36 8.25 -12.95
N GLY A 173 6.52 7.62 -12.75
CA GLY A 173 7.77 8.33 -12.51
C GLY A 173 7.84 9.04 -11.15
N ILE A 174 6.96 8.66 -10.21
CA ILE A 174 6.91 9.20 -8.85
C ILE A 174 7.91 8.39 -8.00
N LYS A 175 8.78 9.08 -7.27
CA LYS A 175 9.63 8.45 -6.25
C LYS A 175 8.75 7.89 -5.14
N ASP A 176 9.14 6.80 -4.50
CA ASP A 176 8.45 6.25 -3.33
C ASP A 176 8.00 7.38 -2.36
N PRO A 177 6.68 7.59 -2.20
CA PRO A 177 6.15 8.68 -1.41
C PRO A 177 6.35 8.49 0.10
N ASN A 178 6.84 7.33 0.57
CA ASN A 178 7.06 7.04 1.99
C ASN A 178 5.83 7.33 2.85
N LEU A 179 4.71 6.69 2.50
CA LEU A 179 3.41 6.98 3.08
C LEU A 179 3.26 6.41 4.50
N ASN A 180 3.48 7.26 5.49
CA ASN A 180 2.97 7.09 6.84
C ASN A 180 2.34 8.41 7.28
N ALA A 181 1.21 8.35 7.98
CA ALA A 181 0.63 9.57 8.54
C ALA A 181 1.30 9.87 9.89
N ASP A 182 1.75 11.10 10.08
CA ASP A 182 2.02 11.62 11.42
C ASP A 182 0.67 11.88 12.10
N ILE A 183 0.38 11.15 13.17
CA ILE A 183 -0.78 11.41 14.03
C ILE A 183 -0.33 12.32 15.15
N ASP A 184 -0.98 13.48 15.29
CA ASP A 184 -0.72 14.38 16.42
C ASP A 184 -1.11 13.69 17.73
N PRO A 185 -0.16 13.41 18.64
CA PRO A 185 -0.44 12.72 19.90
C PRO A 185 -1.32 13.55 20.86
N THR A 186 -1.54 14.83 20.58
CA THR A 186 -2.43 15.71 21.35
C THR A 186 -3.86 15.78 20.80
N SER A 187 -4.10 15.15 19.64
CA SER A 187 -5.44 14.99 19.08
C SER A 187 -6.37 14.25 20.04
N THR A 188 -7.58 14.75 20.23
CA THR A 188 -8.68 14.07 20.95
C THR A 188 -9.50 13.15 20.03
N GLY A 189 -8.98 12.83 18.85
CA GLY A 189 -9.64 11.98 17.87
C GLY A 189 -9.76 10.51 18.30
N VAL A 190 -10.45 9.75 17.46
CA VAL A 190 -10.68 8.31 17.58
C VAL A 190 -9.73 7.48 16.73
N VAL A 191 -9.02 8.11 15.78
CA VAL A 191 -7.99 7.48 14.94
C VAL A 191 -6.67 7.37 15.70
N THR A 192 -6.18 6.14 15.87
CA THR A 192 -4.96 5.84 16.64
C THR A 192 -3.72 5.66 15.76
N GLU A 193 -3.89 5.28 14.50
CA GLU A 193 -2.84 5.25 13.48
C GLU A 193 -3.41 5.23 12.06
N VAL A 194 -2.62 5.68 11.08
CA VAL A 194 -2.87 5.43 9.66
C VAL A 194 -1.57 5.03 8.98
N ARG A 195 -1.56 3.84 8.38
CA ARG A 195 -0.36 3.22 7.81
C ARG A 195 -0.63 2.69 6.40
N SER A 196 0.25 2.99 5.45
CA SER A 196 0.26 2.32 4.15
C SER A 196 0.89 0.94 4.29
N LEU A 197 0.24 -0.07 3.70
CA LEU A 197 0.73 -1.45 3.63
C LEU A 197 1.26 -1.79 2.23
N GLY A 198 1.41 -0.78 1.37
CA GLY A 198 1.93 -0.89 0.02
C GLY A 198 0.87 -1.15 -1.05
N THR A 199 1.35 -1.21 -2.28
CA THR A 199 0.55 -1.47 -3.48
C THR A 199 0.84 -2.86 -4.01
N PHE A 200 -0.18 -3.60 -4.40
CA PHE A 200 -0.09 -4.91 -5.03
C PHE A 200 -1.26 -5.11 -5.99
N GLU A 201 -0.99 -5.63 -7.19
CA GLU A 201 -2.00 -5.97 -8.21
C GLU A 201 -3.11 -4.91 -8.44
N GLY A 202 -2.71 -3.64 -8.54
CA GLY A 202 -3.63 -2.54 -8.80
C GLY A 202 -4.38 -2.01 -7.57
N SER A 203 -4.04 -2.49 -6.38
CA SER A 203 -4.64 -2.12 -5.10
C SER A 203 -3.61 -1.60 -4.12
N SER A 204 -3.87 -0.45 -3.50
CA SER A 204 -3.06 0.11 -2.42
C SER A 204 -3.77 -0.10 -1.10
N GLN A 205 -3.16 -0.85 -0.19
CA GLN A 205 -3.76 -1.22 1.09
C GLN A 205 -3.35 -0.24 2.18
N PHE A 206 -4.30 0.17 3.01
CA PHE A 206 -4.12 1.05 4.15
C PHE A 206 -4.79 0.43 5.37
N LEU A 207 -4.14 0.61 6.52
CA LEU A 207 -4.67 0.25 7.82
C LEU A 207 -4.92 1.53 8.61
N ILE A 208 -6.14 1.66 9.12
CA ILE A 208 -6.54 2.75 10.00
C ILE A 208 -6.91 2.14 11.35
N GLY A 209 -6.11 2.41 12.38
CA GLY A 209 -6.42 1.99 13.75
C GLY A 209 -7.44 2.91 14.39
N LEU A 210 -8.35 2.33 15.18
CA LEU A 210 -9.42 3.02 15.91
C LEU A 210 -9.45 2.57 17.37
N ASP A 211 -9.79 3.47 18.28
CA ASP A 211 -9.92 3.16 19.71
C ASP A 211 -11.06 2.17 20.00
N ARG A 212 -12.12 2.19 19.19
CA ARG A 212 -13.28 1.26 19.18
C ARG A 212 -13.94 1.24 17.79
N THR A 213 -15.03 0.49 17.64
CA THR A 213 -15.86 0.52 16.42
C THR A 213 -16.57 1.87 16.28
N HIS A 214 -16.42 2.51 15.13
CA HIS A 214 -17.07 3.78 14.78
C HIS A 214 -17.76 3.72 13.43
N PRO A 215 -18.91 4.39 13.24
CA PRO A 215 -19.46 4.64 11.91
C PRO A 215 -18.49 5.44 11.06
N TYR A 216 -18.37 5.10 9.78
CA TYR A 216 -17.50 5.79 8.84
C TYR A 216 -18.19 6.01 7.51
N SER A 217 -17.67 6.96 6.73
CA SER A 217 -18.02 7.18 5.32
C SER A 217 -16.75 7.34 4.48
N ILE A 218 -16.85 7.00 3.19
CA ILE A 218 -15.77 7.16 2.22
C ILE A 218 -16.32 7.91 1.02
N GLN A 219 -15.64 8.98 0.58
CA GLN A 219 -16.02 9.79 -0.57
C GLN A 219 -14.78 10.12 -1.42
N SER A 220 -14.93 10.03 -2.74
CA SER A 220 -13.91 10.51 -3.67
C SER A 220 -14.18 11.97 -4.03
N LEU A 221 -13.14 12.80 -4.01
CA LEU A 221 -13.16 14.16 -4.55
C LEU A 221 -12.22 14.24 -5.75
N SER A 222 -12.50 15.15 -6.67
CA SER A 222 -11.65 15.45 -7.83
C SER A 222 -11.11 16.87 -7.77
N ASN A 223 -10.04 17.13 -8.52
CA ASN A 223 -9.37 18.44 -8.62
C ASN A 223 -8.83 19.00 -7.28
N PRO A 224 -7.84 18.37 -6.63
CA PRO A 224 -7.13 17.14 -7.01
C PRO A 224 -7.87 15.86 -6.58
N ASN A 225 -7.46 14.71 -7.11
CA ASN A 225 -7.99 13.40 -6.73
C ASN A 225 -7.67 13.12 -5.26
N ARG A 226 -8.72 12.87 -4.47
CA ARG A 226 -8.61 12.59 -3.04
C ARG A 226 -9.61 11.52 -2.66
N LEU A 227 -9.20 10.60 -1.80
CA LEU A 227 -10.12 9.75 -1.07
C LEU A 227 -10.24 10.27 0.36
N VAL A 228 -11.45 10.67 0.74
CA VAL A 228 -11.77 11.20 2.07
C VAL A 228 -12.50 10.13 2.86
N ILE A 229 -11.99 9.85 4.05
CA ILE A 229 -12.56 8.92 5.00
C ILE A 229 -12.90 9.70 6.27
N ASP A 230 -14.18 9.79 6.59
CA ASP A 230 -14.64 10.40 7.83
C ASP A 230 -15.03 9.32 8.82
N ILE A 231 -14.50 9.41 10.04
CA ILE A 231 -14.78 8.51 11.17
C ILE A 231 -15.54 9.30 12.22
N GLN A 232 -16.79 8.93 12.48
CA GLN A 232 -17.62 9.60 13.48
C GLN A 232 -17.11 9.29 14.91
N HIS A 233 -17.18 10.26 15.82
CA HIS A 233 -16.81 10.11 17.24
C HIS A 233 -17.84 9.33 18.07
#